data_AF-A0A3N6MLK4-F1
#
_entry.id   AF-A0A3N6MLK4-F1
#
_cell.length_a   1.000
_cell.length_b   1.000
_cell.length_c   1.000
_cell.angle_alpha   90.00
_cell.angle_beta   90.00
_cell.angle_gamma   90.00
#
_symmetry.space_group_name_H-M   'P 1'
#
loop_
_entity.id
_entity.type
_entity.pdbx_description
1 polymer ?
#
loop_
_entity_poly.entity_id
_entity_poly.type
_entity_poly.pdbx_seq_one_letter_code
_entity_poly.pdbx_strand_id
1 'polypeptide(L)' 'MSPKVSQSTGYAPNVQMSAFGYVMAIILVIVLLPMLPILVLAWILWKIFVPEQEHESRFESWRTESGKQPSNAS' A
#
# COMPACT_ATOMS: atom_id res chain seq x y z
N MET A 1 -10.48 24.86 -54.36
CA MET A 1 -11.18 24.10 -53.30
C MET A 1 -10.32 24.15 -52.04
N SER A 2 -10.73 24.91 -51.02
CA SER A 2 -10.07 24.91 -49.70
C SER A 2 -10.70 23.82 -48.84
N PRO A 3 -9.92 22.92 -48.23
CA PRO A 3 -10.49 21.99 -47.27
C PRO A 3 -10.95 22.80 -46.05
N LYS A 4 -12.26 22.85 -45.82
CA LYS A 4 -12.82 23.24 -44.53
C LYS A 4 -12.40 22.17 -43.54
N VAL A 5 -11.33 22.44 -42.80
CA VAL A 5 -10.95 21.64 -41.64
C VAL A 5 -12.11 21.77 -40.67
N SER A 6 -12.83 20.66 -40.48
CA SER A 6 -13.88 20.53 -39.49
C SER A 6 -13.32 21.04 -38.17
N GLN A 7 -13.82 22.17 -37.68
CA GLN A 7 -13.43 22.65 -36.37
C GLN A 7 -13.72 21.52 -35.39
N SER A 8 -12.66 21.08 -34.71
CA SER A 8 -12.67 20.07 -33.67
C SER A 8 -13.74 20.40 -32.62
N THR A 9 -14.97 19.95 -32.84
CA THR A 9 -16.00 19.80 -31.81
C THR A 9 -15.70 18.53 -31.04
N GLY A 10 -14.54 18.48 -30.39
CA GLY A 10 -14.07 17.27 -29.70
C GLY A 10 -13.22 17.53 -28.46
N TYR A 11 -12.97 18.79 -28.12
CA TYR A 11 -12.27 19.18 -26.89
C TYR A 11 -13.11 20.22 -26.15
N ALA A 12 -14.31 19.83 -25.72
CA ALA A 12 -14.88 20.52 -24.57
C ALA A 12 -13.88 20.30 -23.42
N PRO A 13 -13.46 21.36 -22.69
CA PRO A 13 -12.54 21.19 -21.58
C PRO A 13 -13.14 20.16 -20.64
N ASN A 14 -12.32 19.19 -20.26
CA ASN A 14 -12.71 17.98 -19.55
C ASN A 14 -13.04 18.25 -18.06
N VAL A 15 -13.77 19.32 -17.78
CA VAL A 15 -14.18 19.73 -16.43
C VAL A 15 -15.15 18.70 -15.85
N GLN A 16 -15.88 17.97 -16.70
CA GLN A 16 -16.78 16.88 -16.30
C GLN A 16 -16.07 15.59 -15.88
N MET A 17 -14.96 15.15 -16.51
CA MET A 17 -14.21 13.99 -15.97
C MET A 17 -13.57 14.31 -14.61
N SER A 18 -13.28 15.58 -14.32
CA SER A 18 -12.64 15.95 -13.06
C SER A 18 -13.62 16.09 -11.90
N ALA A 19 -14.89 16.47 -12.15
CA ALA A 19 -15.87 16.72 -11.10
C ALA A 19 -16.26 15.45 -10.32
N PHE A 20 -16.45 14.32 -11.02
CA PHE A 20 -16.75 13.04 -10.38
C PHE A 20 -15.63 12.59 -9.43
N GLY A 21 -14.37 12.74 -9.88
CA GLY A 21 -13.19 12.40 -9.08
C GLY A 21 -13.12 13.22 -7.78
N TYR A 22 -13.41 14.53 -7.85
CA TYR A 22 -13.42 15.37 -6.65
C TYR A 22 -14.55 15.00 -5.68
N VAL A 23 -15.75 14.69 -6.18
CA VAL A 23 -16.85 14.24 -5.33
C VAL A 23 -16.48 12.94 -4.60
N MET A 24 -15.92 11.97 -5.32
CA MET A 24 -15.47 10.71 -4.71
C MET A 24 -14.33 10.92 -3.71
N ALA A 25 -13.39 11.82 -4.01
CA ALA A 25 -12.31 12.17 -3.08
C ALA A 25 -12.86 12.81 -1.79
N ILE A 26 -13.84 13.71 -1.88
CA ILE A 26 -14.48 14.32 -0.70
C ILE A 26 -15.16 13.26 0.16
N ILE A 27 -15.93 12.36 -0.46
CA ILE A 27 -16.58 11.25 0.25
C ILE A 27 -15.53 10.40 0.96
N LEU A 28 -14.45 10.06 0.27
CA LEU A 28 -13.36 9.25 0.81
C LEU A 28 -12.65 9.96 1.98
N VAL A 29 -12.43 11.28 1.90
CA VAL A 29 -11.88 12.06 3.02
C VAL A 29 -12.82 12.06 4.21
N ILE A 30 -14.12 12.27 4.00
CA ILE A 30 -15.12 12.24 5.08
C ILE A 30 -15.15 10.88 5.78
N VAL A 31 -14.86 9.78 5.08
CA VAL A 31 -14.82 8.44 5.65
C VAL A 31 -13.47 8.12 6.30
N LEU A 32 -12.35 8.41 5.63
CA LEU A 32 -11.01 8.04 6.11
C LEU A 32 -10.53 8.92 7.25
N LEU A 33 -10.83 10.21 7.23
CA LEU A 33 -10.33 11.17 8.22
C LEU A 33 -10.83 10.87 9.65
N PRO A 34 -12.12 10.51 9.89
CA PRO A 34 -12.55 10.04 11.21
C PRO A 34 -12.06 8.61 11.53
N MET A 35 -11.69 7.81 10.52
CA MET A 35 -11.13 6.47 10.74
C MET A 35 -9.64 6.52 11.17
N LEU A 36 -8.93 7.56 10.74
CA LEU A 36 -7.51 7.77 11.03
C LEU A 36 -7.15 7.69 12.53
N PRO A 37 -7.87 8.34 13.47
CA PRO A 37 -7.57 8.17 14.90
C PRO A 37 -7.71 6.71 15.38
N ILE A 38 -8.64 5.94 14.82
CA ILE A 38 -8.83 4.52 15.15
C ILE A 38 -7.63 3.71 14.66
N LEU A 39 -7.17 3.97 13.42
CA LEU A 39 -5.99 3.32 12.85
C LEU A 39 -4.73 3.64 13.65
N VAL A 40 -4.58 4.89 14.10
CA VAL A 40 -3.46 5.30 14.96
C VAL A 40 -3.49 4.56 16.29
N LEU A 41 -4.65 4.47 16.96
CA LEU A 41 -4.78 3.71 18.20
C LEU A 41 -4.47 2.22 18.00
N ALA A 42 -5.02 1.63 16.94
CA ALA A 42 -4.74 0.23 16.60
C ALA A 42 -3.25 0.00 16.33
N TRP A 43 -2.59 0.92 15.63
CA TRP A 43 -1.16 0.86 15.36
C TRP A 43 -0.31 0.97 16.63
N ILE A 44 -0.67 1.88 17.55
CA ILE A 44 0.00 2.02 18.85
C ILE A 44 -0.16 0.73 19.66
N LEU A 45 -1.39 0.21 19.77
CA LEU A 45 -1.65 -1.05 20.48
C LEU A 45 -0.86 -2.19 19.85
N TRP A 46 -0.84 -2.28 18.52
CA TRP A 46 -0.06 -3.29 17.81
C TRP A 46 1.43 -3.19 18.16
N LYS A 47 2.03 -2.00 18.15
CA LYS A 47 3.46 -1.82 18.51
C LYS A 47 3.76 -2.14 19.97
N ILE A 48 2.80 -1.97 20.87
CA ILE A 48 2.98 -2.26 22.31
C ILE A 48 2.83 -3.76 22.59
N PHE A 49 1.82 -4.41 21.99
CA PHE A 49 1.45 -5.78 22.32
C PHE A 49 2.06 -6.83 21.41
N VAL A 50 2.46 -6.46 20.20
CA VAL A 50 3.13 -7.35 19.25
C VAL A 50 4.62 -7.03 19.32
N PRO A 51 5.43 -7.81 20.08
CA PRO A 51 6.87 -7.69 19.98
C PRO A 51 7.25 -7.93 18.52
N GLU A 52 8.08 -7.05 17.97
CA GLU A 52 8.70 -7.26 16.67
C GLU A 52 9.45 -8.58 16.79
N GLN A 53 8.89 -9.67 16.26
CA GLN A 53 9.61 -10.93 16.22
C GLN A 53 10.80 -10.66 15.32
N GLU A 54 11.97 -10.56 15.94
CA GLU A 54 13.25 -10.46 15.26
C GLU A 54 13.24 -11.50 14.14
N HIS A 55 13.09 -11.03 12.92
CA HIS A 55 13.28 -11.80 11.70
C HIS A 55 14.79 -12.13 11.53
N GLU A 56 15.53 -12.36 12.61
CA GLU A 56 16.96 -12.68 12.66
C GLU A 56 17.25 -14.17 12.87
N SER A 57 16.24 -15.02 13.06
CA SER A 57 16.49 -16.46 13.30
C SER A 57 16.91 -17.26 12.05
N ARG A 58 16.70 -16.75 10.83
CA ARG A 58 16.97 -17.53 9.60
C ARG A 58 18.46 -17.61 9.20
N PHE A 59 19.27 -16.63 9.59
CA PHE A 59 20.71 -16.62 9.26
C PHE A 59 21.56 -17.28 10.35
N GLU A 60 21.15 -17.19 11.63
CA GLU A 60 21.83 -17.90 12.72
C GLU A 60 21.57 -19.41 12.70
N SER A 61 20.34 -19.84 12.37
CA SER A 61 19.99 -21.27 12.27
C SER A 61 20.77 -21.99 11.16
N TRP A 62 21.07 -21.30 10.07
CA TRP A 62 21.80 -21.87 8.93
C TRP A 62 23.26 -22.24 9.28
N ARG A 63 23.93 -21.46 10.14
CA ARG A 63 25.30 -21.79 10.61
C ARG A 63 25.34 -22.92 11.62
N THR A 64 24.25 -23.11 12.38
CA THR A 64 24.17 -24.14 13.43
C THR A 64 23.79 -25.51 12.86
N GLU A 65 22.98 -25.56 11.80
CA GLU A 65 22.63 -26.83 11.11
C GLU A 65 23.76 -27.37 10.23
N SER A 66 24.52 -26.49 9.55
CA SER A 66 25.63 -26.90 8.68
C SER A 66 26.85 -27.46 9.42
N GLY A 67 26.96 -27.22 10.73
CA GLY A 67 28.00 -27.78 11.60
C GLY A 67 27.69 -29.18 12.18
N LYS A 68 26.46 -29.67 12.02
CA LYS A 68 26.05 -30.99 12.53
C LYS A 68 26.20 -32.05 11.44
N GLN A 69 27.45 -32.34 11.09
CA GLN A 69 27.81 -33.54 10.36
C GLN A 69 27.38 -34.76 11.20
N PRO A 70 26.61 -35.74 10.66
CA PRO A 70 26.27 -36.94 11.40
C PRO A 70 27.52 -37.83 11.48
N SER A 71 28.39 -37.56 12.45
CA SER A 71 29.48 -38.46 12.78
C SER A 71 28.90 -39.67 13.53
N ASN A 72 28.66 -40.73 12.76
CA ASN A 72 28.91 -42.12 13.14
C ASN A 72 28.16 -42.63 14.38
N ALA A 73 27.00 -43.25 14.16
CA ALA A 73 26.54 -44.37 14.97
C ALA A 73 26.80 -45.65 14.17
N SER A 74 27.99 -46.21 14.37
CA SER A 74 28.38 -47.59 14.01
C SER A 74 28.56 -48.39 15.29
#